data_AF-A0A413UAB1-F1
#
_entry.id   AF-A0A413UAB1-F1
#
_cell.length_a   1.000
_cell.length_b   1.000
_cell.length_c   1.000
_cell.angle_alpha   90.00
_cell.angle_beta   90.00
_cell.angle_gamma   90.00
#
_symmetry.space_group_name_H-M   'P 1'
#
loop_
_entity.id
_entity.type
_entity.pdbx_description
1 polymer ?
#
loop_
_entity_poly.entity_id
_entity_poly.type
_entity_poly.pdbx_seq_one_letter_code
_entity_poly.pdbx_strand_id
1 'polypeptide(L)'
;MGTITNLTKRNIISLFKNGYTSDDIWGANYIEYDCIGVYENDYEFLERIYDLDNLPSKDPRYENAKADIIHHTILNDDYDKCWFFTDDRFGLCGENDEIYLHFLCEIFDPYVRDESENWETFLKLVDDLLKEDGWELFECGKISGKAKFGYRRYNPDNYRYIPFSIRYEKLLKNKNLILTIPMSVREKIKQFLNNSDQRLIITDDSGFNYNSFISTEFFNDVNKFYEPKYFDGNNYVSTDNINSFIMDNYPEKVFDIIEYYSYQKQDESFIKFINTIFDNNDLPFILEGFRISESNSFSIEDSTDKAKINDEDLKRIIESAKELFSKHEMELACEKIWDAFERVKTYYYPDISDKKGSVEKLVRGISHDSYFYNLFNTEFKALTDMGNKFRIRHHEKGKININDENYYEYFYNRCLSLLILVLNSVESQTSI
;
A
#
# COMPACT_ATOMS: atom_id res chain seq x y z
N MET A 1 -18.34 7.02 5.46
CA MET A 1 -17.09 6.38 5.91
C MET A 1 -17.50 5.36 6.96
N GLY A 2 -17.06 4.10 6.83
CA GLY A 2 -17.42 3.05 7.79
C GLY A 2 -16.67 3.28 9.09
N THR A 3 -17.41 3.57 10.16
CA THR A 3 -16.89 3.77 11.51
C THR A 3 -16.70 2.43 12.21
N ILE A 4 -15.59 2.20 12.90
CA ILE A 4 -15.43 1.04 13.79
C ILE A 4 -16.50 1.15 14.88
N THR A 5 -17.35 0.13 14.98
CA THR A 5 -18.49 0.16 15.88
C THR A 5 -18.04 0.04 17.33
N ASN A 6 -18.80 0.62 18.25
CA ASN A 6 -18.58 0.45 19.69
C ASN A 6 -18.64 -1.03 20.11
N LEU A 7 -19.36 -1.87 19.36
CA LEU A 7 -19.40 -3.32 19.60
C LEU A 7 -18.05 -3.96 19.29
N THR A 8 -17.44 -3.65 18.14
CA THR A 8 -16.11 -4.13 17.76
C THR A 8 -15.05 -3.65 18.76
N LYS A 9 -15.03 -2.36 19.11
CA LYS A 9 -14.10 -1.83 20.13
C LYS A 9 -14.24 -2.57 21.46
N ARG A 10 -15.48 -2.77 21.93
CA ARG A 10 -15.74 -3.53 23.17
C ARG A 10 -15.27 -4.97 23.09
N ASN A 11 -15.47 -5.65 21.95
CA ASN A 11 -15.04 -7.03 21.77
C ASN A 11 -13.51 -7.16 21.77
N ILE A 12 -12.80 -6.24 21.11
CA ILE A 12 -11.34 -6.17 21.12
C ILE A 12 -10.81 -5.92 22.54
N ILE A 13 -11.41 -4.97 23.28
CA ILE A 13 -11.03 -4.71 24.68
C ILE A 13 -11.26 -5.95 25.55
N SER A 14 -12.41 -6.62 25.37
CA SER A 14 -12.71 -7.86 26.09
C SER A 14 -11.71 -8.96 25.78
N LEU A 15 -11.24 -9.05 24.54
CA LEU A 15 -10.24 -10.04 24.12
C LEU A 15 -8.91 -9.82 24.86
N PHE A 16 -8.38 -8.59 24.89
CA PHE A 16 -7.14 -8.29 25.63
C PHE A 16 -7.32 -8.40 27.16
N LYS A 17 -8.48 -8.01 27.68
CA LYS A 17 -8.75 -8.04 29.13
C LYS A 17 -8.93 -9.46 29.66
N ASN A 18 -9.65 -10.32 28.91
CA ASN A 18 -10.12 -11.61 29.41
C ASN A 18 -9.52 -12.82 28.69
N GLY A 19 -8.68 -12.63 27.68
CA GLY A 19 -8.19 -13.71 26.83
C GLY A 19 -9.31 -14.39 26.02
N TYR A 20 -9.00 -15.56 25.47
CA TYR A 20 -10.00 -16.42 24.84
C TYR A 20 -9.74 -17.90 25.13
N THR A 21 -10.80 -18.71 25.10
CA THR A 21 -10.70 -20.16 25.24
C THR A 21 -10.84 -20.80 23.87
N SER A 22 -9.82 -21.54 23.44
CA SER A 22 -9.84 -22.37 22.24
C SER A 22 -10.19 -23.80 22.63
N ASP A 23 -11.24 -24.37 22.03
CA ASP A 23 -11.53 -25.80 22.16
C ASP A 23 -10.80 -26.57 21.05
N ASP A 24 -9.88 -27.45 21.42
CA ASP A 24 -9.25 -28.39 20.49
C ASP A 24 -9.50 -29.84 20.89
N ILE A 25 -8.92 -30.79 20.13
CA ILE A 25 -9.12 -32.25 20.32
C ILE A 25 -8.62 -32.72 21.71
N TRP A 26 -7.82 -31.90 22.39
CA TRP A 26 -7.26 -32.16 23.72
C TRP A 26 -7.98 -31.40 24.84
N GLY A 27 -8.93 -30.53 24.52
CA GLY A 27 -9.79 -29.83 25.46
C GLY A 27 -9.76 -28.31 25.30
N ALA A 28 -10.33 -27.62 26.29
CA ALA A 28 -10.36 -26.16 26.35
C ALA A 28 -8.99 -25.62 26.80
N ASN A 29 -8.32 -24.88 25.92
CA ASN A 29 -7.07 -24.18 26.18
C ASN A 29 -7.33 -22.68 26.32
N TYR A 30 -7.00 -22.12 27.48
CA TYR A 30 -7.07 -20.69 27.73
C TYR A 30 -5.82 -20.01 27.19
N ILE A 31 -6.01 -18.98 26.37
CA ILE A 31 -4.94 -18.25 25.70
C ILE A 31 -5.10 -16.76 26.01
N GLU A 32 -4.01 -16.16 26.46
CA GLU A 32 -3.91 -14.73 26.72
C GLU A 32 -2.69 -14.14 26.02
N TYR A 33 -2.73 -12.82 25.92
CA TYR A 33 -1.67 -11.99 25.40
C TYR A 33 -1.83 -10.59 25.99
N ASP A 34 -0.74 -10.02 26.51
CA ASP A 34 -0.79 -8.67 27.06
C ASP A 34 -0.66 -7.62 25.96
N CYS A 35 -1.56 -6.64 25.95
CA CYS A 35 -1.54 -5.55 24.98
C CYS A 35 -0.37 -4.58 25.15
N ILE A 36 0.36 -4.64 26.27
CA ILE A 36 1.62 -3.88 26.44
C ILE A 36 2.86 -4.69 26.01
N GLY A 37 2.68 -5.96 25.63
CA GLY A 37 3.75 -6.84 25.13
C GLY A 37 4.93 -6.96 26.11
N VAL A 38 6.13 -6.59 25.67
CA VAL A 38 7.38 -6.74 26.44
C VAL A 38 7.60 -5.69 27.53
N TYR A 39 6.73 -4.67 27.62
CA TYR A 39 6.86 -3.61 28.63
C TYR A 39 6.46 -4.11 30.02
N GLU A 40 7.16 -3.63 31.06
CA GLU A 40 6.89 -4.06 32.44
C GLU A 40 5.60 -3.44 33.02
N ASN A 41 5.17 -2.30 32.48
CA ASN A 41 4.02 -1.55 32.98
C ASN A 41 3.36 -0.70 31.89
N ASP A 42 2.08 -0.35 32.11
CA ASP A 42 1.28 0.47 31.20
C ASP A 42 1.91 1.83 30.89
N TYR A 43 2.63 2.43 31.86
CA TYR A 43 3.24 3.75 31.69
C TYR A 43 4.30 3.73 30.59
N GLU A 44 5.22 2.77 30.60
CA GLU A 44 6.31 2.71 29.62
C GLU A 44 5.79 2.47 28.20
N PHE A 45 4.76 1.64 28.06
CA PHE A 45 4.08 1.43 26.79
C PHE A 45 3.37 2.69 26.31
N LEU A 46 2.62 3.37 27.19
CA LEU A 46 1.88 4.58 26.81
C LEU A 46 2.81 5.77 26.53
N GLU A 47 3.96 5.89 27.20
CA GLU A 47 4.96 6.95 26.95
C GLU A 47 5.61 6.82 25.56
N ARG A 48 5.63 5.62 24.99
CA ARG A 48 6.06 5.41 23.60
C ARG A 48 5.11 6.09 22.61
N ILE A 49 3.81 6.14 22.91
CA ILE A 49 2.75 6.54 21.98
C ILE A 49 2.31 7.99 22.23
N TYR A 50 2.30 8.43 23.48
CA TYR A 50 1.74 9.72 23.90
C TYR A 50 2.74 10.56 24.70
N ASP A 51 2.65 11.88 24.51
CA ASP A 51 3.35 12.86 25.35
C ASP A 51 2.62 13.02 26.70
N LEU A 52 2.88 12.09 27.61
CA LEU A 52 2.23 12.02 28.93
C LEU A 52 2.57 13.22 29.84
N ASP A 53 3.66 13.92 29.56
CA ASP A 53 4.08 15.10 30.32
C ASP A 53 3.19 16.31 30.02
N ASN A 54 2.65 16.40 28.80
CA ASN A 54 1.76 17.48 28.35
C ASN A 54 0.27 17.11 28.39
N LEU A 55 -0.08 15.86 28.69
CA LEU A 55 -1.47 15.45 28.90
C LEU A 55 -1.96 15.79 30.32
N PRO A 56 -3.22 16.22 30.48
CA PRO A 56 -3.77 16.54 31.79
C PRO A 56 -3.92 15.30 32.67
N SER A 57 -3.73 15.46 33.97
CA SER A 57 -4.09 14.45 34.95
C SER A 57 -5.61 14.33 35.11
N LYS A 58 -6.12 13.12 35.42
CA LYS A 58 -7.50 12.93 35.90
C LYS A 58 -7.64 13.04 37.40
N ASP A 59 -6.54 12.92 38.12
CA ASP A 59 -6.47 13.11 39.55
C ASP A 59 -5.82 14.46 39.86
N PRO A 60 -6.58 15.44 40.40
CA PRO A 60 -6.07 16.78 40.65
C PRO A 60 -4.91 16.84 41.66
N ARG A 61 -4.56 15.73 42.32
CA ARG A 61 -3.37 15.61 43.17
C ARG A 61 -2.07 15.60 42.37
N TYR A 62 -2.11 15.30 41.07
CA TYR A 62 -0.93 15.19 40.21
C TYR A 62 -0.95 16.24 39.10
N GLU A 63 0.25 16.66 38.68
CA GLU A 63 0.42 17.78 37.74
C GLU A 63 0.08 17.41 36.30
N ASN A 64 0.36 16.17 35.88
CA ASN A 64 0.16 15.69 34.51
C ASN A 64 -0.23 14.21 34.50
N ALA A 65 -0.57 13.70 33.30
CA ALA A 65 -0.96 12.30 33.11
C ALA A 65 0.15 11.33 33.49
N LYS A 66 1.43 11.67 33.25
CA LYS A 66 2.57 10.84 33.64
C LYS A 66 2.60 10.57 35.15
N ALA A 67 2.55 11.62 35.97
CA ALA A 67 2.59 11.50 37.42
C ALA A 67 1.38 10.74 37.99
N ASP A 68 0.21 10.94 37.38
CA ASP A 68 -1.05 10.25 37.67
C ASP A 68 -0.96 8.75 37.39
N ILE A 69 -0.61 8.40 36.16
CA ILE A 69 -0.52 7.00 35.72
C ILE A 69 0.51 6.25 36.55
N ILE A 70 1.73 6.79 36.74
CA ILE A 70 2.76 6.12 37.54
C ILE A 70 2.27 5.83 38.96
N HIS A 71 1.60 6.80 39.61
CA HIS A 71 1.09 6.57 40.97
C HIS A 71 0.02 5.47 41.01
N HIS A 72 -0.90 5.47 40.05
CA HIS A 72 -2.02 4.55 40.06
C HIS A 72 -1.68 3.15 39.54
N THR A 73 -0.87 3.03 38.49
CA THR A 73 -0.55 1.73 37.87
C THR A 73 0.67 1.05 38.49
N ILE A 74 1.59 1.78 39.14
CA ILE A 74 2.83 1.20 39.71
C ILE A 74 2.83 1.25 41.24
N LEU A 75 2.49 2.39 41.85
CA LEU A 75 2.59 2.53 43.30
C LEU A 75 1.38 1.98 44.07
N ASN A 76 0.18 2.20 43.54
CA ASN A 76 -1.07 1.76 44.16
C ASN A 76 -1.64 0.48 43.55
N ASP A 77 -1.36 0.21 42.27
CA ASP A 77 -1.92 -0.90 41.49
C ASP A 77 -3.46 -0.94 41.57
N ASP A 78 -4.10 0.20 41.39
CA ASP A 78 -5.55 0.39 41.57
C ASP A 78 -6.31 0.69 40.27
N TYR A 79 -5.64 0.56 39.13
CA TYR A 79 -6.25 0.65 37.81
C TYR A 79 -6.57 -0.74 37.23
N ASP A 80 -7.71 -0.83 36.55
CA ASP A 80 -8.14 -2.05 35.88
C ASP A 80 -7.21 -2.41 34.70
N LYS A 81 -7.00 -3.71 34.43
CA LYS A 81 -6.36 -4.16 33.19
C LYS A 81 -7.04 -3.53 31.96
N CYS A 82 -6.22 -3.04 31.02
CA CYS A 82 -6.67 -2.38 29.79
C CYS A 82 -7.46 -1.07 30.02
N TRP A 83 -7.34 -0.41 31.18
CA TRP A 83 -8.07 0.84 31.51
C TRP A 83 -7.90 1.94 30.45
N PHE A 84 -6.72 2.02 29.83
CA PHE A 84 -6.39 3.06 28.86
C PHE A 84 -7.26 3.02 27.60
N PHE A 85 -7.88 1.87 27.26
CA PHE A 85 -8.81 1.80 26.13
C PHE A 85 -10.07 2.66 26.33
N THR A 86 -10.46 2.92 27.56
CA THR A 86 -11.64 3.74 27.91
C THR A 86 -11.27 5.10 28.48
N ASP A 87 -9.98 5.40 28.59
CA ASP A 87 -9.50 6.70 29.04
C ASP A 87 -9.58 7.72 27.89
N ASP A 88 -10.41 8.75 28.08
CA ASP A 88 -10.62 9.83 27.12
C ASP A 88 -9.36 10.63 26.77
N ARG A 89 -8.30 10.61 27.59
CA ARG A 89 -7.00 11.26 27.27
C ARG A 89 -6.36 10.71 26.00
N PHE A 90 -6.62 9.44 25.67
CA PHE A 90 -6.01 8.75 24.54
C PHE A 90 -6.90 8.70 23.29
N GLY A 91 -8.16 9.16 23.39
CA GLY A 91 -9.06 9.24 22.24
C GLY A 91 -9.50 7.90 21.62
N LEU A 92 -9.20 6.75 22.26
CA LEU A 92 -9.49 5.41 21.72
C LEU A 92 -10.99 5.10 21.61
N CYS A 93 -11.80 5.71 22.48
CA CYS A 93 -13.26 5.66 22.43
C CYS A 93 -13.90 6.72 21.52
N GLY A 94 -13.10 7.56 20.85
CA GLY A 94 -13.58 8.63 19.97
C GLY A 94 -14.09 8.14 18.61
N GLU A 95 -14.58 9.09 17.80
CA GLU A 95 -15.05 8.86 16.42
C GLU A 95 -13.90 8.78 15.40
N ASN A 96 -12.66 9.04 15.80
CA ASN A 96 -11.49 8.94 14.94
C ASN A 96 -10.91 7.52 14.97
N ASP A 97 -11.33 6.71 14.01
CA ASP A 97 -10.86 5.33 13.87
C ASP A 97 -9.36 5.23 13.62
N GLU A 98 -8.72 6.24 13.00
CA GLU A 98 -7.27 6.19 12.72
C GLU A 98 -6.44 6.18 14.01
N ILE A 99 -6.89 6.88 15.07
CA ILE A 99 -6.23 6.85 16.38
C ILE A 99 -6.31 5.43 16.96
N TYR A 100 -7.49 4.82 16.89
CA TYR A 100 -7.72 3.46 17.39
C TYR A 100 -6.91 2.43 16.61
N LEU A 101 -6.89 2.51 15.28
CA LEU A 101 -6.15 1.60 14.40
C LEU A 101 -4.63 1.75 14.57
N HIS A 102 -4.10 2.97 14.67
CA HIS A 102 -2.69 3.19 14.98
C HIS A 102 -2.30 2.56 16.33
N PHE A 103 -3.14 2.73 17.35
CA PHE A 103 -2.90 2.14 18.65
C PHE A 103 -2.86 0.60 18.58
N LEU A 104 -3.77 -0.03 17.82
CA LEU A 104 -3.72 -1.47 17.59
C LEU A 104 -2.46 -1.90 16.83
N CYS A 105 -2.00 -1.12 15.84
CA CYS A 105 -0.73 -1.39 15.17
C CYS A 105 0.47 -1.32 16.13
N GLU A 106 0.48 -0.37 17.07
CA GLU A 106 1.55 -0.29 18.09
C GLU A 106 1.58 -1.50 19.01
N ILE A 107 0.43 -2.06 19.42
CA ILE A 107 0.37 -3.31 20.21
C ILE A 107 1.14 -4.45 19.51
N PHE A 108 1.02 -4.54 18.19
CA PHE A 108 1.66 -5.58 17.37
C PHE A 108 2.97 -5.14 16.70
N ASP A 109 3.51 -3.97 17.08
CA ASP A 109 4.78 -3.49 16.55
C ASP A 109 5.92 -4.41 17.01
N PRO A 110 6.91 -4.74 16.15
CA PRO A 110 8.03 -5.61 16.51
C PRO A 110 8.86 -5.20 17.73
N TYR A 111 8.80 -3.92 18.14
CA TYR A 111 9.43 -3.44 19.37
C TYR A 111 8.57 -3.60 20.63
N VAL A 112 7.26 -3.80 20.48
CA VAL A 112 6.28 -3.91 21.56
C VAL A 112 5.94 -5.36 21.82
N ARG A 113 5.60 -6.13 20.78
CA ARG A 113 5.10 -7.50 20.97
C ARG A 113 6.16 -8.46 21.52
N ASP A 114 5.73 -9.39 22.36
CA ASP A 114 6.56 -10.51 22.81
C ASP A 114 6.44 -11.69 21.84
N GLU A 115 7.55 -12.03 21.16
CA GLU A 115 7.61 -13.16 20.22
C GLU A 115 7.50 -14.54 20.89
N SER A 116 7.62 -14.60 22.23
CA SER A 116 7.43 -15.83 22.99
C SER A 116 5.97 -16.07 23.39
N GLU A 117 5.08 -15.10 23.17
CA GLU A 117 3.65 -15.18 23.47
C GLU A 117 2.77 -15.36 22.22
N ASN A 118 1.45 -15.47 22.43
CA ASN A 118 0.45 -15.77 21.40
C ASN A 118 0.01 -14.55 20.57
N TRP A 119 0.93 -13.64 20.27
CA TRP A 119 0.61 -12.37 19.60
C TRP A 119 0.00 -12.57 18.20
N GLU A 120 0.44 -13.59 17.44
CA GLU A 120 -0.09 -13.89 16.10
C GLU A 120 -1.58 -14.27 16.16
N THR A 121 -1.94 -15.06 17.17
CA THR A 121 -3.33 -15.47 17.41
C THR A 121 -4.19 -14.26 17.76
N PHE A 122 -3.69 -13.36 18.63
CA PHE A 122 -4.39 -12.15 19.00
C PHE A 122 -4.53 -11.17 17.83
N LEU A 123 -3.47 -11.01 17.03
CA LEU A 123 -3.51 -10.21 15.80
C LEU A 123 -4.63 -10.70 14.89
N LYS A 124 -4.71 -12.01 14.65
CA LYS A 124 -5.75 -12.61 13.81
C LYS A 124 -7.16 -12.35 14.37
N LEU A 125 -7.37 -12.58 15.67
CA LEU A 125 -8.67 -12.37 16.30
C LEU A 125 -9.11 -10.89 16.27
N VAL A 126 -8.17 -9.97 16.50
CA VAL A 126 -8.41 -8.52 16.39
C VAL A 126 -8.74 -8.15 14.94
N ASP A 127 -7.95 -8.63 13.98
CA ASP A 127 -8.16 -8.38 12.55
C ASP A 127 -9.52 -8.90 12.07
N ASP A 128 -9.92 -10.11 12.49
CA ASP A 128 -11.23 -10.66 12.15
C ASP A 128 -12.40 -9.82 12.69
N LEU A 129 -12.26 -9.24 13.89
CA LEU A 129 -13.24 -8.29 14.43
C LEU A 129 -13.27 -6.98 13.63
N LEU A 130 -12.13 -6.48 13.16
CA LEU A 130 -12.05 -5.26 12.36
C LEU A 130 -12.66 -5.43 10.96
N LYS A 131 -12.54 -6.62 10.37
CA LYS A 131 -13.09 -6.92 9.03
C LYS A 131 -14.60 -6.76 8.96
N GLU A 132 -15.31 -7.07 10.04
CA GLU A 132 -16.77 -6.85 10.15
C GLU A 132 -17.15 -5.37 9.98
N ASP A 133 -16.26 -4.44 10.35
CA ASP A 133 -16.42 -2.99 10.17
C ASP A 133 -15.67 -2.46 8.93
N GLY A 134 -15.14 -3.36 8.10
CA GLY A 134 -14.49 -3.06 6.84
C GLY A 134 -13.08 -2.50 6.97
N TRP A 135 -12.38 -2.84 8.06
CA TRP A 135 -10.96 -2.52 8.28
C TRP A 135 -10.15 -3.80 8.41
N GLU A 136 -8.85 -3.75 8.09
CA GLU A 136 -7.94 -4.85 8.33
C GLU A 136 -6.57 -4.36 8.76
N LEU A 137 -5.88 -5.16 9.55
CA LEU A 137 -4.45 -5.03 9.85
C LEU A 137 -3.68 -5.88 8.84
N PHE A 138 -2.78 -5.25 8.10
CA PHE A 138 -2.01 -5.91 7.05
C PHE A 138 -0.52 -5.68 7.25
N GLU A 139 0.30 -6.62 6.82
CA GLU A 139 1.75 -6.43 6.83
C GLU A 139 2.15 -5.32 5.86
N CYS A 140 2.70 -4.24 6.39
CA CYS A 140 3.10 -3.04 5.64
C CYS A 140 4.62 -2.90 5.50
N GLY A 141 5.39 -3.79 6.12
CA GLY A 141 6.85 -3.80 6.05
C GLY A 141 7.48 -4.78 7.02
N LYS A 142 8.81 -4.69 7.20
CA LYS A 142 9.56 -5.51 8.16
C LYS A 142 10.56 -4.67 8.96
N ILE A 143 10.75 -4.99 10.23
CA ILE A 143 11.81 -4.46 11.10
C ILE A 143 12.71 -5.63 11.50
N SER A 144 13.98 -5.62 11.06
CA SER A 144 14.93 -6.71 11.33
C SER A 144 14.38 -8.11 10.97
N GLY A 145 13.61 -8.20 9.88
CA GLY A 145 12.99 -9.44 9.40
C GLY A 145 11.64 -9.80 10.05
N LYS A 146 11.20 -9.06 11.06
CA LYS A 146 9.89 -9.24 11.71
C LYS A 146 8.81 -8.40 11.04
N ALA A 147 7.63 -8.98 10.81
CA ALA A 147 6.50 -8.29 10.18
C ALA A 147 6.06 -7.04 10.97
N LYS A 148 5.96 -5.90 10.29
CA LYS A 148 5.37 -4.66 10.78
C LYS A 148 3.98 -4.50 10.18
N PHE A 149 3.00 -4.16 11.01
CA PHE A 149 1.61 -4.05 10.59
C PHE A 149 1.17 -2.59 10.45
N GLY A 150 0.38 -2.33 9.41
CA GLY A 150 -0.41 -1.12 9.22
C GLY A 150 -1.88 -1.48 9.11
N TYR A 151 -2.72 -0.50 8.78
CA TYR A 151 -4.16 -0.74 8.57
C TYR A 151 -4.63 -0.18 7.24
N ARG A 152 -5.67 -0.80 6.66
CA ARG A 152 -6.34 -0.33 5.45
C ARG A 152 -7.80 -0.77 5.43
N ARG A 153 -8.56 -0.29 4.45
CA ARG A 153 -9.94 -0.77 4.25
C ARG A 153 -9.92 -2.24 3.82
N TYR A 154 -10.64 -3.07 4.56
CA TYR A 154 -10.87 -4.46 4.19
C TYR A 154 -11.63 -4.51 2.88
N ASN A 155 -11.08 -5.28 1.94
CA ASN A 155 -11.76 -5.63 0.71
C ASN A 155 -11.81 -7.15 0.60
N PRO A 156 -12.98 -7.80 0.74
CA PRO A 156 -13.08 -9.25 0.63
C PRO A 156 -12.65 -9.78 -0.75
N ASP A 157 -12.68 -8.95 -1.80
CA ASP A 157 -12.15 -9.32 -3.13
C ASP A 157 -10.61 -9.48 -3.15
N ASN A 158 -9.90 -8.91 -2.16
CA ASN A 158 -8.48 -9.21 -1.96
C ASN A 158 -8.29 -10.68 -1.53
N TYR A 159 -9.30 -11.27 -0.89
CA TYR A 159 -9.29 -12.63 -0.33
C TYR A 159 -10.13 -13.63 -1.12
N ARG A 160 -10.83 -13.20 -2.17
CA ARG A 160 -11.51 -14.09 -3.12
C ARG A 160 -10.72 -14.15 -4.41
N TYR A 161 -10.37 -15.35 -4.86
CA TYR A 161 -9.75 -15.48 -6.18
C TYR A 161 -10.71 -14.98 -7.27
N ILE A 162 -10.27 -13.93 -7.96
CA ILE A 162 -10.90 -13.36 -9.17
C ILE A 162 -9.75 -13.20 -10.16
N PRO A 163 -9.77 -13.86 -11.33
CA PRO A 163 -8.63 -13.85 -12.24
C PRO A 163 -8.18 -12.44 -12.61
N PHE A 164 -6.86 -12.18 -12.65
CA PHE A 164 -6.25 -10.95 -13.19
C PHE A 164 -6.90 -10.52 -14.51
N SER A 165 -7.05 -11.44 -15.46
CA SER A 165 -7.63 -11.17 -16.78
C SER A 165 -9.08 -10.66 -16.73
N ILE A 166 -9.80 -10.96 -15.65
CA ILE A 166 -11.14 -10.43 -15.38
C ILE A 166 -11.06 -9.07 -14.69
N ARG A 167 -10.21 -8.91 -13.66
CA ARG A 167 -10.03 -7.64 -12.94
C ARG A 167 -9.60 -6.50 -13.88
N TYR A 168 -8.71 -6.80 -14.82
CA TYR A 168 -8.13 -5.83 -15.75
C TYR A 168 -8.76 -5.86 -17.15
N GLU A 169 -9.89 -6.55 -17.36
CA GLU A 169 -10.49 -6.80 -18.68
C GLU A 169 -10.66 -5.51 -19.51
N LYS A 170 -11.17 -4.44 -18.88
CA LYS A 170 -11.38 -3.14 -19.55
C LYS A 170 -10.07 -2.49 -19.99
N LEU A 171 -9.02 -2.57 -19.17
CA LEU A 171 -7.71 -1.99 -19.46
C LEU A 171 -7.00 -2.77 -20.57
N LEU A 172 -7.12 -4.10 -20.55
CA LEU A 172 -6.59 -5.00 -21.59
C LEU A 172 -7.28 -4.76 -22.93
N LYS A 173 -8.64 -4.72 -22.97
CA LYS A 173 -9.41 -4.45 -24.19
C LYS A 173 -9.09 -3.09 -24.81
N ASN A 174 -8.87 -2.07 -23.97
CA ASN A 174 -8.53 -0.73 -24.41
C ASN A 174 -7.03 -0.53 -24.71
N LYS A 175 -6.20 -1.56 -24.52
CA LYS A 175 -4.72 -1.51 -24.66
C LYS A 175 -4.05 -0.45 -23.77
N ASN A 176 -4.69 -0.12 -22.64
CA ASN A 176 -4.12 0.76 -21.62
C ASN A 176 -3.12 0.03 -20.73
N LEU A 177 -3.22 -1.30 -20.68
CA LEU A 177 -2.30 -2.22 -20.03
C LEU A 177 -1.69 -3.14 -21.07
N ILE A 178 -0.37 -3.09 -21.24
CA ILE A 178 0.37 -3.94 -22.19
C ILE A 178 1.16 -4.95 -21.38
N LEU A 179 0.81 -6.22 -21.51
CA LEU A 179 1.49 -7.31 -20.82
C LEU A 179 2.41 -8.06 -21.76
N THR A 180 3.59 -8.43 -21.28
CA THR A 180 4.52 -9.32 -21.99
C THR A 180 5.19 -10.24 -21.00
N ILE A 181 5.22 -11.54 -21.32
CA ILE A 181 5.97 -12.55 -20.56
C ILE A 181 6.78 -13.35 -21.58
N PRO A 182 8.11 -13.17 -21.65
CA PRO A 182 8.97 -13.90 -22.57
C PRO A 182 8.85 -15.41 -22.40
N MET A 183 9.05 -16.16 -23.49
CA MET A 183 8.90 -17.62 -23.48
C MET A 183 9.87 -18.31 -22.51
N SER A 184 11.09 -17.77 -22.39
CA SER A 184 12.08 -18.22 -21.41
C SER A 184 11.60 -18.04 -19.96
N VAL A 185 10.81 -16.99 -19.68
CA VAL A 185 10.23 -16.74 -18.37
C VAL A 185 9.05 -17.68 -18.11
N ARG A 186 8.19 -17.92 -19.12
CA ARG A 186 7.11 -18.92 -19.04
C ARG A 186 7.63 -20.31 -18.72
N GLU A 187 8.75 -20.72 -19.30
CA GLU A 187 9.42 -21.98 -18.96
C GLU A 187 9.82 -22.05 -17.48
N LYS A 188 10.43 -20.98 -16.94
CA LYS A 188 10.79 -20.90 -15.51
C LYS A 188 9.56 -20.99 -14.61
N ILE A 189 8.50 -20.24 -14.94
CA ILE A 189 7.23 -20.25 -14.21
C ILE A 189 6.61 -21.65 -14.25
N LYS A 190 6.52 -22.27 -15.44
CA LYS A 190 6.00 -23.63 -15.63
C LYS A 190 6.75 -24.64 -14.77
N GLN A 191 8.08 -24.64 -14.80
CA GLN A 191 8.89 -25.56 -14.00
C GLN A 191 8.64 -25.36 -12.50
N PHE A 192 8.61 -24.11 -12.06
CA PHE A 192 8.34 -23.78 -10.67
C PHE A 192 6.94 -24.22 -10.23
N LEU A 193 5.89 -23.86 -10.97
CA LEU A 193 4.52 -24.20 -10.60
C LEU A 193 4.32 -25.71 -10.51
N ASN A 194 4.82 -26.50 -11.48
CA ASN A 194 4.77 -27.95 -11.42
C ASN A 194 5.49 -28.55 -10.20
N ASN A 195 6.70 -28.06 -9.87
CA ASN A 195 7.45 -28.51 -8.71
C ASN A 195 6.78 -28.15 -7.38
N SER A 196 5.90 -27.15 -7.44
CA SER A 196 5.28 -26.54 -6.30
C SER A 196 3.80 -26.95 -6.18
N ASP A 197 3.31 -27.83 -7.05
CA ASP A 197 1.92 -28.29 -7.08
C ASP A 197 1.63 -29.21 -5.90
N GLN A 198 0.88 -28.70 -4.93
CA GLN A 198 0.59 -29.37 -3.67
C GLN A 198 -0.81 -29.98 -3.67
N ARG A 199 -1.00 -31.00 -2.82
CA ARG A 199 -2.30 -31.60 -2.61
C ARG A 199 -3.16 -30.72 -1.70
N LEU A 200 -4.42 -30.54 -2.10
CA LEU A 200 -5.45 -29.88 -1.31
C LEU A 200 -6.46 -30.91 -0.81
N ILE A 201 -6.97 -30.73 0.40
CA ILE A 201 -8.15 -31.44 0.88
C ILE A 201 -9.35 -30.54 0.58
N ILE A 202 -10.23 -31.00 -0.30
CA ILE A 202 -11.43 -30.28 -0.71
C ILE A 202 -12.64 -30.95 -0.09
N THR A 203 -13.53 -30.13 0.48
CA THR A 203 -14.83 -30.57 0.99
C THR A 203 -15.89 -30.18 -0.02
N ASP A 204 -16.64 -31.15 -0.54
CA ASP A 204 -17.78 -30.87 -1.41
C ASP A 204 -19.03 -30.39 -0.65
N ASP A 205 -20.08 -30.01 -1.38
CA ASP A 205 -21.35 -29.53 -0.81
C ASP A 205 -22.05 -30.56 0.10
N SER A 206 -21.68 -31.84 0.01
CA SER A 206 -22.20 -32.91 0.88
C SER A 206 -21.38 -33.09 2.17
N GLY A 207 -20.29 -32.35 2.32
CA GLY A 207 -19.34 -32.48 3.42
C GLY A 207 -18.29 -33.58 3.20
N PHE A 208 -18.19 -34.16 2.01
CA PHE A 208 -17.23 -35.22 1.71
C PHE A 208 -15.87 -34.64 1.35
N ASN A 209 -14.82 -35.13 2.02
CA ASN A 209 -13.44 -34.71 1.79
C ASN A 209 -12.75 -35.58 0.74
N TYR A 210 -12.17 -34.96 -0.29
CA TYR A 210 -11.35 -35.62 -1.29
C TYR A 210 -10.03 -34.87 -1.52
N ASN A 211 -9.02 -35.59 -2.02
CA ASN A 211 -7.74 -35.01 -2.38
C ASN A 211 -7.78 -34.47 -3.80
N SER A 212 -7.33 -33.24 -4.00
CA SER A 212 -7.11 -32.62 -5.30
C SER A 212 -5.72 -31.98 -5.36
N PHE A 213 -5.40 -31.31 -6.45
CA PHE A 213 -4.17 -30.53 -6.62
C PHE A 213 -4.52 -29.07 -6.91
N ILE A 214 -3.62 -28.14 -6.57
CA ILE A 214 -3.79 -26.72 -6.88
C ILE A 214 -4.05 -26.53 -8.39
N SER A 215 -3.31 -27.24 -9.24
CA SER A 215 -3.49 -27.23 -10.70
C SER A 215 -4.92 -27.61 -11.13
N THR A 216 -5.48 -28.69 -10.55
CA THR A 216 -6.84 -29.13 -10.85
C THR A 216 -7.88 -28.10 -10.39
N GLU A 217 -7.74 -27.61 -9.16
CA GLU A 217 -8.70 -26.64 -8.60
C GLU A 217 -8.64 -25.29 -9.31
N PHE A 218 -7.47 -24.89 -9.84
CA PHE A 218 -7.37 -23.72 -10.71
C PHE A 218 -8.35 -23.82 -11.88
N PHE A 219 -8.37 -24.95 -12.60
CA PHE A 219 -9.27 -25.12 -13.74
C PHE A 219 -10.74 -25.18 -13.31
N ASN A 220 -11.06 -25.79 -12.17
CA ASN A 220 -12.42 -25.80 -11.61
C ASN A 220 -12.92 -24.38 -11.30
N ASP A 221 -12.08 -23.57 -10.66
CA ASP A 221 -12.44 -22.22 -10.24
C ASP A 221 -12.46 -21.23 -11.39
N VAL A 222 -11.48 -21.29 -12.28
CA VAL A 222 -11.36 -20.33 -13.38
C VAL A 222 -12.47 -20.50 -14.42
N ASN A 223 -12.98 -21.73 -14.59
CA ASN A 223 -14.09 -22.05 -15.49
C ASN A 223 -15.41 -21.36 -15.06
N LYS A 224 -15.52 -20.92 -13.80
CA LYS A 224 -16.64 -20.08 -13.33
C LYS A 224 -16.62 -18.68 -13.95
N PHE A 225 -15.48 -18.23 -14.46
CA PHE A 225 -15.29 -16.90 -15.05
C PHE A 225 -15.14 -16.95 -16.57
N TYR A 226 -14.35 -17.89 -17.09
CA TYR A 226 -14.13 -18.08 -18.51
C TYR A 226 -13.68 -19.51 -18.82
N GLU A 227 -13.96 -20.01 -20.03
CA GLU A 227 -13.46 -21.31 -20.48
C GLU A 227 -11.92 -21.27 -20.66
N PRO A 228 -11.14 -22.07 -19.90
CA PRO A 228 -9.69 -22.09 -20.04
C PRO A 228 -9.27 -22.69 -21.40
N LYS A 229 -8.37 -21.99 -22.08
CA LYS A 229 -7.92 -22.29 -23.45
C LYS A 229 -6.44 -22.04 -23.61
N TYR A 230 -5.85 -22.55 -24.70
CA TYR A 230 -4.51 -22.23 -25.14
C TYR A 230 -4.45 -22.19 -26.68
N PHE A 231 -3.36 -21.66 -27.23
CA PHE A 231 -3.07 -21.63 -28.64
C PHE A 231 -2.38 -22.92 -29.10
N ASP A 232 -3.10 -23.72 -29.88
CA ASP A 232 -2.53 -24.81 -30.66
C ASP A 232 -2.31 -24.33 -32.10
N GLY A 233 -1.10 -23.80 -32.36
CA GLY A 233 -0.81 -23.05 -33.57
C GLY A 233 -1.67 -21.78 -33.67
N ASN A 234 -2.59 -21.74 -34.63
CA ASN A 234 -3.52 -20.61 -34.81
C ASN A 234 -4.89 -20.84 -34.17
N ASN A 235 -5.13 -22.01 -33.57
CA ASN A 235 -6.42 -22.35 -32.99
C ASN A 235 -6.41 -22.09 -31.48
N TYR A 236 -7.48 -21.48 -30.97
CA TYR A 236 -7.64 -21.26 -29.53
C TYR A 236 -8.61 -22.29 -28.95
N VAL A 237 -8.07 -23.34 -28.34
CA VAL A 237 -8.80 -24.57 -27.96
C VAL A 237 -8.82 -24.79 -26.46
N SER A 238 -9.84 -25.51 -25.97
CA SER A 238 -10.05 -25.80 -24.54
C SER A 238 -8.89 -26.61 -23.94
N THR A 239 -8.55 -26.35 -22.68
CA THR A 239 -7.51 -27.10 -21.96
C THR A 239 -7.73 -27.12 -20.46
N ASP A 240 -7.32 -28.23 -19.86
CA ASP A 240 -7.13 -28.47 -18.43
C ASP A 240 -5.65 -28.76 -18.11
N ASN A 241 -4.75 -28.49 -19.06
CA ASN A 241 -3.33 -28.76 -18.93
C ASN A 241 -2.57 -27.49 -18.57
N ILE A 242 -2.02 -27.46 -17.35
CA ILE A 242 -1.23 -26.33 -16.83
C ILE A 242 -0.07 -25.93 -17.74
N ASN A 243 0.62 -26.89 -18.37
CA ASN A 243 1.79 -26.61 -19.18
C ASN A 243 1.40 -25.87 -20.46
N SER A 244 0.41 -26.37 -21.18
CA SER A 244 -0.10 -25.70 -22.38
C SER A 244 -0.70 -24.33 -22.04
N PHE A 245 -1.39 -24.23 -20.91
CA PHE A 245 -1.98 -22.98 -20.43
C PHE A 245 -0.94 -21.89 -20.10
N ILE A 246 0.24 -22.27 -19.57
CA ILE A 246 1.34 -21.33 -19.27
C ILE A 246 2.14 -20.99 -20.53
N MET A 247 2.43 -21.98 -21.37
CA MET A 247 3.34 -21.80 -22.50
C MET A 247 2.69 -21.03 -23.65
N ASP A 248 1.45 -21.38 -23.99
CA ASP A 248 0.84 -21.00 -25.26
C ASP A 248 -0.46 -20.22 -25.02
N ASN A 249 -0.39 -19.14 -24.24
CA ASN A 249 -1.58 -18.36 -23.89
C ASN A 249 -1.27 -16.87 -23.75
N TYR A 250 -2.32 -16.06 -23.67
CA TYR A 250 -2.15 -14.63 -23.40
C TYR A 250 -1.47 -14.39 -22.03
N PRO A 251 -0.61 -13.37 -21.90
CA PRO A 251 0.10 -13.07 -20.65
C PRO A 251 -0.81 -12.94 -19.42
N GLU A 252 -1.97 -12.29 -19.55
CA GLU A 252 -2.93 -12.14 -18.47
C GLU A 252 -3.46 -13.48 -17.95
N LYS A 253 -3.52 -14.52 -18.79
CA LYS A 253 -3.91 -15.87 -18.38
C LYS A 253 -2.81 -16.55 -17.58
N VAL A 254 -1.55 -16.29 -17.91
CA VAL A 254 -0.42 -16.75 -17.08
C VAL A 254 -0.43 -16.07 -15.71
N PHE A 255 -0.80 -14.80 -15.64
CA PHE A 255 -0.98 -14.11 -14.36
C PHE A 255 -2.10 -14.71 -13.52
N ASP A 256 -3.22 -15.09 -14.14
CA ASP A 256 -4.34 -15.75 -13.46
C ASP A 256 -3.87 -16.97 -12.66
N ILE A 257 -3.08 -17.86 -13.27
CA ILE A 257 -2.61 -19.07 -12.59
C ILE A 257 -1.52 -18.78 -11.54
N ILE A 258 -0.66 -17.77 -11.75
CA ILE A 258 0.32 -17.36 -10.73
C ILE A 258 -0.39 -16.83 -9.48
N GLU A 259 -1.37 -15.93 -9.65
CA GLU A 259 -2.18 -15.41 -8.54
C GLU A 259 -2.95 -16.54 -7.83
N TYR A 260 -3.49 -17.51 -8.58
CA TYR A 260 -4.19 -18.65 -7.98
C TYR A 260 -3.27 -19.48 -7.08
N TYR A 261 -2.08 -19.84 -7.57
CA TYR A 261 -1.09 -20.57 -6.78
C TYR A 261 -0.66 -19.76 -5.56
N SER A 262 -0.45 -18.46 -5.71
CA SER A 262 -0.10 -17.58 -4.59
C SER A 262 -1.19 -17.59 -3.52
N TYR A 263 -2.46 -17.49 -3.93
CA TYR A 263 -3.62 -17.48 -3.06
C TYR A 263 -3.83 -18.81 -2.33
N GLN A 264 -3.70 -19.94 -3.02
CA GLN A 264 -3.88 -21.27 -2.41
C GLN A 264 -2.76 -21.63 -1.44
N LYS A 265 -1.54 -21.15 -1.69
CA LYS A 265 -0.38 -21.47 -0.86
C LYS A 265 -0.21 -20.59 0.35
N GLN A 266 -0.51 -19.30 0.21
CA GLN A 266 -0.25 -18.29 1.24
C GLN A 266 1.19 -18.34 1.78
N ASP A 267 2.15 -18.57 0.89
CA ASP A 267 3.55 -18.83 1.22
C ASP A 267 4.44 -17.66 0.72
N GLU A 268 5.10 -16.96 1.64
CA GLU A 268 6.03 -15.87 1.30
C GLU A 268 7.17 -16.33 0.39
N SER A 269 7.63 -17.58 0.53
CA SER A 269 8.73 -18.11 -0.28
C SER A 269 8.32 -18.27 -1.75
N PHE A 270 7.05 -18.61 -1.98
CA PHE A 270 6.46 -18.64 -3.32
C PHE A 270 6.46 -17.23 -3.94
N ILE A 271 5.97 -16.24 -3.19
CA ILE A 271 5.91 -14.84 -3.64
C ILE A 271 7.31 -14.34 -3.99
N LYS A 272 8.28 -14.54 -3.07
CA LYS A 272 9.67 -14.14 -3.27
C LYS A 272 10.29 -14.76 -4.52
N PHE A 273 10.01 -16.03 -4.78
CA PHE A 273 10.54 -16.72 -5.96
C PHE A 273 9.94 -16.19 -7.27
N ILE A 274 8.63 -15.94 -7.31
CA ILE A 274 7.99 -15.32 -8.48
C ILE A 274 8.54 -13.92 -8.73
N ASN A 275 8.66 -13.08 -7.69
CA ASN A 275 9.24 -11.75 -7.82
C ASN A 275 10.71 -11.81 -8.28
N THR A 276 11.49 -12.78 -7.78
CA THR A 276 12.86 -13.03 -8.27
C THR A 276 12.87 -13.40 -9.76
N ILE A 277 11.86 -14.11 -10.28
CA ILE A 277 11.74 -14.36 -11.72
C ILE A 277 11.43 -13.06 -12.47
N PHE A 278 10.52 -12.24 -11.97
CA PHE A 278 10.17 -10.96 -12.59
C PHE A 278 11.37 -10.01 -12.64
N ASP A 279 12.04 -9.80 -11.50
CA ASP A 279 13.20 -8.92 -11.35
C ASP A 279 14.36 -9.33 -12.26
N ASN A 280 14.73 -10.64 -12.26
CA ASN A 280 15.84 -11.14 -13.08
C ASN A 280 15.56 -11.13 -14.59
N ASN A 281 14.35 -10.77 -15.02
CA ASN A 281 13.96 -10.74 -16.43
C ASN A 281 13.33 -9.38 -16.80
N ASP A 282 13.59 -8.34 -16.00
CA ASP A 282 13.17 -6.94 -16.22
C ASP A 282 11.65 -6.81 -16.49
N LEU A 283 10.84 -7.60 -15.79
CA LEU A 283 9.39 -7.52 -15.89
C LEU A 283 8.86 -6.52 -14.86
N PRO A 284 8.10 -5.47 -15.27
CA PRO A 284 7.66 -4.38 -14.39
C PRO A 284 6.42 -4.78 -13.57
N PHE A 285 6.46 -5.95 -12.93
CA PHE A 285 5.36 -6.51 -12.17
C PHE A 285 5.85 -6.99 -10.81
N ILE A 286 5.01 -6.83 -9.79
CA ILE A 286 5.25 -7.36 -8.46
C ILE A 286 4.05 -8.22 -8.04
N LEU A 287 4.32 -9.37 -7.44
CA LEU A 287 3.35 -10.18 -6.74
C LEU A 287 3.38 -9.78 -5.26
N GLU A 288 2.30 -9.22 -4.76
CA GLU A 288 2.13 -8.78 -3.37
C GLU A 288 0.70 -9.05 -2.91
N GLY A 289 0.51 -9.47 -1.66
CA GLY A 289 -0.84 -9.81 -1.16
C GLY A 289 -1.60 -10.79 -2.08
N PHE A 290 -0.88 -11.76 -2.66
CA PHE A 290 -1.38 -12.75 -3.63
C PHE A 290 -1.86 -12.21 -4.99
N ARG A 291 -1.62 -10.92 -5.26
CA ARG A 291 -2.04 -10.25 -6.49
C ARG A 291 -0.84 -9.69 -7.24
N ILE A 292 -0.90 -9.78 -8.56
CA ILE A 292 0.05 -9.09 -9.43
C ILE A 292 -0.45 -7.66 -9.64
N SER A 293 0.45 -6.72 -9.40
CA SER A 293 0.34 -5.30 -9.76
C SER A 293 1.53 -4.94 -10.65
N GLU A 294 1.44 -3.83 -11.38
CA GLU A 294 2.63 -3.23 -11.97
C GLU A 294 3.55 -2.81 -10.81
N SER A 295 4.83 -3.20 -10.84
CA SER A 295 5.82 -2.82 -9.81
C SER A 295 5.96 -1.30 -9.73
N ASN A 296 5.62 -0.62 -10.82
CA ASN A 296 5.27 0.79 -10.83
C ASN A 296 3.81 0.92 -10.39
N SER A 297 3.60 1.14 -9.10
CA SER A 297 2.33 1.58 -8.53
C SER A 297 1.89 2.89 -9.17
N PHE A 298 1.38 2.89 -10.41
CA PHE A 298 1.04 4.09 -11.17
C PHE A 298 2.02 5.24 -10.89
N SER A 299 3.32 4.96 -10.99
CA SER A 299 4.28 6.01 -10.70
C SER A 299 4.03 7.08 -11.74
N ILE A 300 3.89 8.32 -11.27
CA ILE A 300 3.80 9.51 -12.10
C ILE A 300 4.88 9.40 -13.21
N GLU A 301 6.02 8.76 -12.93
CA GLU A 301 7.09 8.33 -13.82
C GLU A 301 6.70 7.66 -15.17
N ASP A 302 5.69 6.78 -15.24
CA ASP A 302 5.31 6.10 -16.51
C ASP A 302 4.63 7.05 -17.52
N SER A 303 4.08 8.16 -17.02
CA SER A 303 3.41 9.13 -17.87
C SER A 303 4.36 10.14 -18.52
N THR A 304 5.59 10.29 -18.00
CA THR A 304 6.65 11.07 -18.67
C THR A 304 7.27 10.36 -19.87
N ASP A 305 7.32 9.03 -19.89
CA ASP A 305 7.90 8.27 -21.02
C ASP A 305 6.93 8.21 -22.21
N LYS A 306 5.62 8.41 -21.95
CA LYS A 306 4.57 8.60 -22.96
C LYS A 306 4.45 10.05 -23.43
N ALA A 307 4.81 11.02 -22.60
CA ALA A 307 4.87 12.42 -23.00
C ALA A 307 6.00 12.60 -24.02
N LYS A 308 5.71 13.04 -25.25
CA LYS A 308 6.80 13.53 -26.09
C LYS A 308 7.19 14.88 -25.48
N ILE A 309 8.46 15.09 -25.22
CA ILE A 309 8.95 16.34 -24.64
C ILE A 309 9.84 16.94 -25.73
N ASN A 310 9.30 17.91 -26.48
CA ASN A 310 10.07 18.56 -27.55
C ASN A 310 11.21 19.47 -27.02
N ASP A 311 11.17 19.81 -25.72
CA ASP A 311 12.24 20.52 -25.03
C ASP A 311 13.23 19.51 -24.41
N GLU A 312 14.29 19.20 -25.15
CA GLU A 312 15.33 18.24 -24.75
C GLU A 312 16.02 18.60 -23.42
N ASP A 313 16.14 19.89 -23.09
CA ASP A 313 16.69 20.31 -21.81
C ASP A 313 15.72 20.02 -20.67
N LEU A 314 14.43 20.33 -20.86
CA LEU A 314 13.40 20.01 -19.86
C LEU A 314 13.32 18.51 -19.62
N LYS A 315 13.38 17.71 -20.69
CA LYS A 315 13.43 16.25 -20.63
C LYS A 315 14.62 15.78 -19.79
N ARG A 316 15.81 16.25 -20.11
CA ARG A 316 17.04 15.92 -19.37
C ARG A 316 16.98 16.32 -17.90
N ILE A 317 16.38 17.47 -17.57
CA ILE A 317 16.21 17.91 -16.17
C ILE A 317 15.27 16.95 -15.43
N ILE A 318 14.15 16.56 -16.05
CA ILE A 318 13.21 15.60 -15.45
C ILE A 318 13.85 14.22 -15.29
N GLU A 319 14.56 13.72 -16.30
CA GLU A 319 15.29 12.44 -16.22
C GLU A 319 16.34 12.45 -15.10
N SER A 320 17.09 13.54 -14.96
CA SER A 320 18.03 13.70 -13.84
C SER A 320 17.32 13.75 -12.49
N ALA A 321 16.16 14.41 -12.39
CA ALA A 321 15.38 14.46 -11.16
C ALA A 321 14.91 13.06 -10.75
N LYS A 322 14.43 12.25 -11.71
CA LYS A 322 14.03 10.86 -11.50
C LYS A 322 15.18 9.98 -11.05
N GLU A 323 16.34 10.10 -11.68
CA GLU A 323 17.53 9.32 -11.31
C GLU A 323 17.96 9.61 -9.87
N LEU A 324 17.89 10.87 -9.45
CA LEU A 324 18.17 11.26 -8.07
C LEU A 324 17.11 10.74 -7.09
N PHE A 325 15.84 10.78 -7.49
CA PHE A 325 14.73 10.27 -6.69
C PHE A 325 14.87 8.76 -6.44
N SER A 326 15.16 7.98 -7.48
CA SER A 326 15.36 6.53 -7.35
C SER A 326 16.57 6.15 -6.50
N LYS A 327 17.62 7.00 -6.50
CA LYS A 327 18.78 6.88 -5.61
C LYS A 327 18.54 7.35 -4.18
N HIS A 328 17.31 7.78 -3.85
CA HIS A 328 16.95 8.36 -2.55
C HIS A 328 17.74 9.63 -2.21
N GLU A 329 18.16 10.40 -3.21
CA GLU A 329 18.78 11.72 -3.03
C GLU A 329 17.69 12.81 -3.03
N MET A 330 16.77 12.76 -2.06
CA MET A 330 15.48 13.48 -2.11
C MET A 330 15.59 15.01 -2.22
N GLU A 331 16.56 15.61 -1.53
CA GLU A 331 16.80 17.05 -1.60
C GLU A 331 17.24 17.49 -3.00
N LEU A 332 18.18 16.75 -3.61
CA LEU A 332 18.67 17.01 -4.96
C LEU A 332 17.60 16.71 -6.01
N ALA A 333 16.83 15.64 -5.83
CA ALA A 333 15.70 15.31 -6.69
C ALA A 333 14.65 16.43 -6.66
N CYS A 334 14.31 16.92 -5.47
CA CYS A 334 13.39 18.04 -5.29
C CYS A 334 13.90 19.32 -5.95
N GLU A 335 15.20 19.64 -5.82
CA GLU A 335 15.80 20.79 -6.51
C GLU A 335 15.64 20.67 -8.03
N LYS A 336 15.98 19.52 -8.61
CA LYS A 336 15.92 19.30 -10.06
C LYS A 336 14.50 19.37 -10.61
N ILE A 337 13.53 18.75 -9.95
CA ILE A 337 12.14 18.81 -10.42
C ILE A 337 11.56 20.22 -10.31
N TRP A 338 12.03 21.02 -9.33
CA TRP A 338 11.64 22.43 -9.24
C TRP A 338 12.21 23.27 -10.36
N ASP A 339 13.44 23.00 -10.80
CA ASP A 339 14.03 23.64 -11.98
C ASP A 339 13.25 23.29 -13.26
N ALA A 340 12.77 22.05 -13.40
CA ALA A 340 11.86 21.66 -14.48
C ALA A 340 10.55 22.47 -14.44
N PHE A 341 9.97 22.65 -13.26
CA PHE A 341 8.78 23.49 -13.09
C PHE A 341 9.02 24.96 -13.44
N GLU A 342 10.13 25.55 -13.00
CA GLU A 342 10.48 26.92 -13.38
C GLU A 342 10.66 27.08 -14.90
N ARG A 343 11.24 26.07 -15.57
CA ARG A 343 11.39 26.04 -17.02
C ARG A 343 10.06 25.91 -17.75
N VAL A 344 9.17 25.02 -17.28
CA VAL A 344 7.83 24.85 -17.87
C VAL A 344 7.03 26.13 -17.82
N LYS A 345 7.14 26.95 -16.77
CA LYS A 345 6.43 28.24 -16.71
C LYS A 345 6.78 29.20 -17.86
N THR A 346 7.89 28.97 -18.56
CA THR A 346 8.32 29.73 -19.75
C THR A 346 8.21 28.93 -21.06
N TYR A 347 7.43 27.85 -21.09
CA TYR A 347 7.31 26.97 -22.25
C TYR A 347 6.98 27.69 -23.56
N TYR A 348 6.11 28.71 -23.51
CA TYR A 348 5.71 29.48 -24.71
C TYR A 348 6.65 30.64 -25.05
N TYR A 349 7.84 30.74 -24.47
CA TYR A 349 8.83 31.74 -24.85
C TYR A 349 9.51 31.34 -26.19
N PRO A 350 9.74 32.27 -27.15
CA PRO A 350 9.52 33.72 -27.07
C PRO A 350 8.12 34.19 -27.52
N ASP A 351 7.23 33.31 -27.97
CA ASP A 351 5.89 33.68 -28.46
C ASP A 351 5.06 34.42 -27.41
N ILE A 352 5.23 34.07 -26.14
CA ILE A 352 4.72 34.80 -24.98
C ILE A 352 5.92 35.21 -24.12
N SER A 353 6.21 36.52 -24.12
CA SER A 353 7.40 37.07 -23.48
C SER A 353 7.31 37.14 -21.95
N ASP A 354 6.11 37.13 -21.37
CA ASP A 354 5.92 37.22 -19.92
C ASP A 354 5.53 35.86 -19.31
N LYS A 355 6.19 35.50 -18.20
CA LYS A 355 5.96 34.23 -17.48
C LYS A 355 4.50 34.05 -17.06
N LYS A 356 3.80 35.13 -16.74
CA LYS A 356 2.39 35.08 -16.29
C LYS A 356 1.46 34.65 -17.42
N GLY A 357 1.60 35.24 -18.61
CA GLY A 357 0.83 34.87 -19.80
C GLY A 357 1.12 33.45 -20.26
N SER A 358 2.38 33.00 -20.17
CA SER A 358 2.76 31.62 -20.47
C SER A 358 2.07 30.63 -19.54
N VAL A 359 2.09 30.87 -18.22
CA VAL A 359 1.37 30.05 -17.24
C VAL A 359 -0.14 30.07 -17.49
N GLU A 360 -0.73 31.23 -17.77
CA GLU A 360 -2.16 31.32 -18.07
C GLU A 360 -2.55 30.46 -19.29
N LYS A 361 -1.72 30.44 -20.34
CA LYS A 361 -1.92 29.58 -21.51
C LYS A 361 -1.76 28.10 -21.17
N LEU A 362 -0.77 27.72 -20.37
CA LEU A 362 -0.60 26.34 -19.90
C LEU A 362 -1.81 25.87 -19.10
N VAL A 363 -2.28 26.68 -18.14
CA VAL A 363 -3.46 26.37 -17.31
C VAL A 363 -4.70 26.21 -18.17
N ARG A 364 -4.93 27.11 -19.14
CA ARG A 364 -6.04 26.93 -20.10
C ARG A 364 -5.90 25.63 -20.89
N GLY A 365 -4.68 25.20 -21.21
CA GLY A 365 -4.46 23.99 -21.99
C GLY A 365 -4.76 22.69 -21.26
N ILE A 366 -4.54 22.65 -19.94
CA ILE A 366 -4.87 21.51 -19.07
C ILE A 366 -6.30 21.54 -18.52
N SER A 367 -7.06 22.61 -18.76
CA SER A 367 -8.38 22.80 -18.13
C SER A 367 -9.52 22.55 -19.12
N HIS A 368 -10.44 21.64 -18.78
CA HIS A 368 -11.64 21.38 -19.58
C HIS A 368 -12.87 22.16 -19.13
N ASP A 369 -12.84 22.76 -17.93
CA ASP A 369 -13.90 23.61 -17.39
C ASP A 369 -13.36 24.66 -16.40
N SER A 370 -14.26 25.53 -15.92
CA SER A 370 -13.92 26.61 -14.99
C SER A 370 -13.47 26.14 -13.60
N TYR A 371 -13.90 24.96 -13.16
CA TYR A 371 -13.50 24.40 -11.87
C TYR A 371 -12.03 23.99 -11.92
N PHE A 372 -11.65 23.20 -12.94
CA PHE A 372 -10.26 22.79 -13.14
C PHE A 372 -9.33 23.97 -13.47
N TYR A 373 -9.82 24.97 -14.19
CA TYR A 373 -9.06 26.21 -14.41
C TYR A 373 -8.67 26.90 -13.10
N ASN A 374 -9.61 27.01 -12.14
CA ASN A 374 -9.33 27.61 -10.84
C ASN A 374 -8.43 26.71 -9.97
N LEU A 375 -8.65 25.40 -10.01
CA LEU A 375 -7.83 24.41 -9.30
C LEU A 375 -6.36 24.53 -9.73
N PHE A 376 -6.08 24.45 -11.03
CA PHE A 376 -4.71 24.46 -11.52
C PHE A 376 -4.04 25.83 -11.41
N ASN A 377 -4.78 26.94 -11.55
CA ASN A 377 -4.22 28.26 -11.22
C ASN A 377 -3.80 28.35 -9.75
N THR A 378 -4.63 27.82 -8.85
CA THR A 378 -4.31 27.78 -7.42
C THR A 378 -3.07 26.92 -7.19
N GLU A 379 -2.94 25.80 -7.89
CA GLU A 379 -1.81 24.90 -7.77
C GLU A 379 -0.49 25.50 -8.27
N PHE A 380 -0.48 26.10 -9.47
CA PHE A 380 0.69 26.81 -10.00
C PHE A 380 1.16 27.93 -9.06
N LYS A 381 0.20 28.66 -8.46
CA LYS A 381 0.49 29.70 -7.48
C LYS A 381 1.06 29.10 -6.20
N ALA A 382 0.44 28.06 -5.66
CA ALA A 382 0.90 27.40 -4.44
C ALA A 382 2.33 26.87 -4.58
N LEU A 383 2.66 26.18 -5.67
CA LEU A 383 4.02 25.72 -5.94
C LEU A 383 5.01 26.88 -6.12
N THR A 384 4.61 27.96 -6.78
CA THR A 384 5.47 29.15 -6.89
C THR A 384 5.72 29.80 -5.53
N ASP A 385 4.69 29.90 -4.68
CA ASP A 385 4.80 30.44 -3.33
C ASP A 385 5.67 29.54 -2.43
N MET A 386 5.56 28.22 -2.58
CA MET A 386 6.42 27.25 -1.89
C MET A 386 7.88 27.40 -2.28
N GLY A 387 8.19 27.46 -3.58
CA GLY A 387 9.55 27.68 -4.07
C GLY A 387 10.16 29.01 -3.62
N ASN A 388 9.31 30.02 -3.39
CA ASN A 388 9.74 31.30 -2.84
C ASN A 388 9.89 31.30 -1.32
N LYS A 389 9.31 30.34 -0.59
CA LYS A 389 9.30 30.32 0.88
C LYS A 389 10.35 29.36 1.46
N PHE A 390 10.48 28.18 0.87
CA PHE A 390 11.35 27.12 1.36
C PHE A 390 12.70 27.12 0.65
N ARG A 391 13.73 26.59 1.33
CA ARG A 391 15.10 26.48 0.81
C ARG A 391 15.21 25.25 -0.09
N ILE A 392 14.49 25.27 -1.21
CA ILE A 392 14.55 24.19 -2.21
C ILE A 392 15.89 24.24 -2.97
N ARG A 393 16.45 25.44 -3.15
CA ARG A 393 17.83 25.62 -3.66
C ARG A 393 18.77 25.89 -2.49
N HIS A 394 19.82 25.09 -2.37
CA HIS A 394 20.74 25.12 -1.24
C HIS A 394 21.46 26.46 -0.99
N HIS A 395 21.52 27.36 -1.97
CA HIS A 395 22.26 28.62 -1.86
C HIS A 395 21.37 29.85 -1.52
N GLU A 396 20.06 29.68 -1.38
CA GLU A 396 19.14 30.78 -1.13
C GLU A 396 19.11 31.18 0.36
N LYS A 397 19.45 32.44 0.66
CA LYS A 397 19.44 33.01 2.02
C LYS A 397 18.04 33.48 2.42
N GLY A 398 17.67 33.32 3.68
CA GLY A 398 16.40 33.84 4.24
C GLY A 398 15.16 32.99 3.93
N LYS A 399 15.35 31.77 3.44
CA LYS A 399 14.29 30.77 3.22
C LYS A 399 14.13 29.84 4.43
N ILE A 400 12.97 29.20 4.53
CA ILE A 400 12.70 28.18 5.56
C ILE A 400 13.42 26.88 5.18
N ASN A 401 14.25 26.35 6.07
CA ASN A 401 14.89 25.05 5.86
C ASN A 401 13.84 23.92 5.91
N ILE A 402 14.00 22.93 5.05
CA ILE A 402 13.22 21.70 5.07
C ILE A 402 14.08 20.68 5.82
N ASN A 403 13.64 20.27 7.01
CA ASN A 403 14.43 19.42 7.91
C ASN A 403 13.98 17.94 7.92
N ASP A 404 12.88 17.62 7.23
CA ASP A 404 12.33 16.28 7.10
C ASP A 404 12.39 15.86 5.63
N GLU A 405 13.02 14.73 5.38
CA GLU A 405 13.22 14.17 4.05
C GLU A 405 11.88 13.84 3.35
N ASN A 406 10.86 13.45 4.12
CA ASN A 406 9.52 13.18 3.59
C ASN A 406 8.87 14.44 2.99
N TYR A 407 9.28 15.63 3.42
CA TYR A 407 8.77 16.89 2.85
C TYR A 407 9.41 17.18 1.49
N TYR A 408 10.66 16.78 1.27
CA TYR A 408 11.28 16.84 -0.05
C TYR A 408 10.58 15.90 -1.02
N GLU A 409 10.25 14.68 -0.58
CA GLU A 409 9.46 13.74 -1.37
C GLU A 409 8.06 14.29 -1.70
N TYR A 410 7.35 14.86 -0.72
CA TYR A 410 6.05 15.49 -0.93
C TYR A 410 6.13 16.63 -1.97
N PHE A 411 7.11 17.53 -1.84
CA PHE A 411 7.34 18.62 -2.79
C PHE A 411 7.67 18.09 -4.18
N TYR A 412 8.53 17.07 -4.27
CA TYR A 412 8.87 16.42 -5.51
C TYR A 412 7.63 15.86 -6.22
N ASN A 413 6.84 15.03 -5.53
CA ASN A 413 5.67 14.35 -6.10
C ASN A 413 4.57 15.33 -6.51
N ARG A 414 4.35 16.39 -5.71
CA ARG A 414 3.39 17.45 -6.03
C ARG A 414 3.78 18.21 -7.31
N CYS A 415 5.07 18.56 -7.42
CA CYS A 415 5.62 19.25 -8.59
C CYS A 415 5.57 18.36 -9.84
N LEU A 416 6.01 17.11 -9.72
CA LEU A 416 6.02 16.13 -10.80
C LEU A 416 4.60 15.90 -11.34
N SER A 417 3.60 15.72 -10.47
CA SER A 417 2.21 15.52 -10.85
C SER A 417 1.69 16.62 -11.79
N LEU A 418 1.96 17.89 -11.45
CA LEU A 418 1.54 19.02 -12.28
C LEU A 418 2.29 19.06 -13.61
N LEU A 419 3.62 18.84 -13.59
CA LEU A 419 4.46 18.85 -14.79
C LEU A 419 3.97 17.85 -15.83
N ILE A 420 3.61 16.64 -15.40
CA ILE A 420 3.10 15.60 -16.27
C ILE A 420 1.78 15.99 -16.93
N LEU A 421 0.84 16.51 -16.15
CA LEU A 421 -0.44 16.95 -16.70
C LEU A 421 -0.23 18.02 -17.77
N VAL A 422 0.65 18.97 -17.50
CA VAL A 422 1.02 20.03 -18.45
C VAL A 422 1.60 19.43 -19.72
N LEU A 423 2.63 18.58 -19.60
CA LEU A 423 3.32 17.98 -20.76
C LEU A 423 2.39 17.14 -21.63
N ASN A 424 1.48 16.37 -21.04
CA ASN A 424 0.50 15.58 -21.79
C ASN A 424 -0.53 16.45 -22.55
N SER A 425 -0.86 17.64 -22.02
CA SER A 425 -1.86 18.52 -22.62
C SER A 425 -1.32 19.40 -23.75
N VAL A 426 -0.11 19.92 -23.61
CA VAL A 426 0.45 20.96 -24.48
C VAL A 426 0.68 20.40 -25.89
N GLU A 427 0.97 19.11 -26.01
CA GLU A 427 1.18 18.46 -27.31
C GLU A 427 -0.11 18.05 -28.04
N SER A 428 -1.20 17.87 -27.29
CA SER A 428 -2.53 17.65 -27.88
C SER A 428 -3.02 18.88 -28.66
N GLN A 429 -2.42 20.05 -28.41
CA GLN A 429 -2.79 21.32 -29.04
C GLN A 429 -1.95 21.69 -30.26
N THR A 430 -0.77 21.08 -30.43
CA THR A 430 0.12 21.30 -31.59
C THR A 430 -0.14 20.34 -32.76
N SER A 431 -1.07 19.40 -32.60
CA SER A 431 -1.40 18.36 -33.59
C SER A 431 -2.64 18.67 -34.45
N ILE A 432 -3.00 19.95 -34.61
CA ILE A 432 -4.10 20.43 -35.48
C ILE A 432 -3.55 21.32 -36.58
#